data_AF-C6H1A4-F1
#
_entry.id   AF-C6H1A4-F1
#
_cell.length_a   1.000
_cell.length_b   1.000
_cell.length_c   1.000
_cell.angle_alpha   90.00
_cell.angle_beta   90.00
_cell.angle_gamma   90.00
#
_symmetry.space_group_name_H-M   'P 1'
#
loop_
_entity.id
_entity.type
_entity.pdbx_description
1 polymer ?
#
loop_
_entity_poly.entity_id
_entity_poly.type
_entity_poly.pdbx_seq_one_letter_code
_entity_poly.pdbx_strand_id
1 'polypeptide(L)'
;PVYCATKHGVVGFTRTLQLSYGVTGVRVLAICPSFTNTPIIKMGVVNDLEYLKQEGIDTVPADVYLQSPDSVAKAIIDAIKTEDGDASVWVVTRDEPAFPFAEKVDLKSLW
;
A
#
# COMPACT_ATOMS: atom_id res chain seq x y z
N PRO A 1 -6.37 5.22 13.49
CA PRO A 1 -7.62 4.92 12.72
C PRO A 1 -7.80 5.81 11.48
N VAL A 2 -7.55 7.12 11.58
CA VAL A 2 -7.69 8.07 10.45
C VAL A 2 -6.74 7.72 9.31
N TYR A 3 -5.44 7.54 9.59
CA TYR A 3 -4.47 7.11 8.58
C TYR A 3 -4.91 5.83 7.86
N CYS A 4 -5.33 4.82 8.62
CA CYS A 4 -5.81 3.55 8.08
C CYS A 4 -7.03 3.75 7.17
N ALA A 5 -8.04 4.51 7.61
CA ALA A 5 -9.24 4.78 6.83
C ALA A 5 -8.90 5.52 5.52
N THR A 6 -8.06 6.55 5.58
CA THR A 6 -7.63 7.30 4.40
C THR A 6 -6.88 6.41 3.41
N LYS A 7 -5.95 5.55 3.87
CA LYS A 7 -5.20 4.65 2.98
C LYS A 7 -6.05 3.53 2.40
N HIS A 8 -7.04 3.01 3.13
CA HIS A 8 -8.05 2.10 2.56
C HIS A 8 -8.90 2.81 1.48
N GLY A 9 -9.22 4.10 1.68
CA GLY A 9 -9.88 4.92 0.65
C GLY A 9 -9.08 5.00 -0.65
N VAL A 10 -7.75 5.17 -0.56
CA VAL A 10 -6.86 5.16 -1.76
C VAL A 10 -6.91 3.79 -2.46
N VAL A 11 -6.87 2.69 -1.70
CA VAL A 11 -6.98 1.33 -2.27
C VAL A 11 -8.30 1.14 -3.03
N GLY A 12 -9.43 1.55 -2.42
CA GLY A 12 -10.74 1.49 -3.07
C GLY A 12 -10.81 2.37 -4.31
N PHE A 13 -10.27 3.60 -4.24
CA PHE A 13 -10.20 4.52 -5.37
C PHE A 13 -9.40 3.93 -6.53
N THR A 14 -8.20 3.41 -6.29
CA THR A 14 -7.39 2.72 -7.31
C THR A 14 -8.16 1.60 -7.99
N ARG A 15 -8.88 0.77 -7.23
CA ARG A 15 -9.69 -0.33 -7.78
C ARG A 15 -10.80 0.18 -8.72
N THR A 16 -11.48 1.26 -8.37
CA THR A 16 -12.56 1.84 -9.19
C THR A 16 -12.08 2.37 -10.55
N LEU A 17 -10.80 2.73 -10.66
CA LEU A 17 -10.21 3.25 -11.90
C LEU A 17 -10.02 2.17 -12.98
N GLN A 18 -10.22 0.88 -12.67
CA GLN A 18 -10.20 -0.21 -13.66
C GLN A 18 -11.09 0.07 -14.88
N LEU A 19 -12.21 0.76 -14.67
CA LEU A 19 -13.16 1.10 -15.72
C LEU A 19 -12.69 2.24 -16.62
N SER A 20 -11.79 3.08 -16.11
CA SER A 20 -11.30 4.28 -16.81
C SER A 20 -10.17 3.95 -17.79
N TYR A 21 -9.52 2.79 -17.65
CA TYR A 21 -8.38 2.41 -18.50
C TYR A 21 -8.75 2.36 -19.99
N GLY A 22 -9.89 1.78 -20.33
CA GLY A 22 -10.34 1.66 -21.74
C GLY A 22 -10.58 3.00 -22.44
N VAL A 23 -10.80 4.08 -21.68
CA VAL A 23 -11.02 5.43 -22.21
C VAL A 23 -9.74 6.25 -22.19
N THR A 24 -8.95 6.14 -21.13
CA THR A 24 -7.78 7.01 -20.89
C THR A 24 -6.47 6.43 -21.43
N GLY A 25 -6.37 5.12 -21.56
CA GLY A 25 -5.11 4.42 -21.82
C GLY A 25 -4.10 4.51 -20.67
N VAL A 26 -4.48 5.05 -19.50
CA VAL A 26 -3.62 5.22 -18.33
C VAL A 26 -3.91 4.14 -17.31
N ARG A 27 -2.92 3.29 -17.03
CA ARG A 27 -3.01 2.29 -15.95
C ARG A 27 -2.81 2.94 -14.60
N VAL A 28 -3.53 2.48 -13.59
CA VAL A 28 -3.34 2.91 -12.20
C VAL A 28 -3.15 1.69 -11.31
N LEU A 29 -2.17 1.74 -10.41
CA LEU A 29 -1.91 0.70 -9.42
C LEU A 29 -1.59 1.34 -8.07
N ALA A 30 -1.70 0.57 -7.00
CA ALA A 30 -1.32 0.98 -5.65
C ALA A 30 -0.21 0.06 -5.12
N ILE A 31 0.78 0.65 -4.45
CA ILE A 31 1.77 -0.06 -3.66
C ILE A 31 1.47 0.18 -2.18
N CYS A 32 1.41 -0.91 -1.42
CA CYS A 32 1.16 -0.95 0.00
C CYS A 32 2.41 -1.48 0.72
N PRO A 33 3.36 -0.59 1.06
CA PRO A 33 4.52 -0.98 1.83
C PRO A 33 4.16 -1.20 3.30
N SER A 34 4.77 -2.22 3.90
CA SER A 34 4.96 -2.33 5.34
C SER A 34 5.93 -1.24 5.85
N PHE A 35 6.28 -1.27 7.14
CA PHE A 35 7.17 -0.27 7.74
C PHE A 35 8.50 -0.15 6.96
N THR A 36 8.78 1.04 6.41
CA THR A 36 9.96 1.32 5.58
C THR A 36 10.82 2.38 6.24
N ASN A 37 12.14 2.17 6.28
CA ASN A 37 13.12 3.08 6.88
C ASN A 37 13.22 4.40 6.10
N THR A 38 12.32 5.33 6.39
CA THR A 38 12.21 6.65 5.76
C THR A 38 11.97 7.74 6.81
N PRO A 39 12.22 9.03 6.51
CA PRO A 39 11.98 10.10 7.47
C PRO A 39 10.53 10.19 7.99
N ILE A 40 9.52 9.70 7.26
CA ILE A 40 8.10 9.72 7.70
C ILE A 40 7.87 8.90 8.98
N ILE A 41 8.63 7.81 9.16
CA ILE A 41 8.59 7.00 10.37
C ILE A 41 9.14 7.81 11.55
N LYS A 42 10.13 8.68 11.32
CA LYS A 42 10.69 9.56 12.36
C LYS A 42 9.83 10.79 12.63
N MET A 43 9.05 11.25 11.64
CA MET A 43 8.35 12.55 11.68
C MET A 43 6.86 12.50 12.02
N GLY A 44 6.17 11.35 11.94
CA GLY A 44 4.70 11.42 12.11
C GLY A 44 3.92 10.13 12.30
N VAL A 45 4.46 8.95 11.97
CA VAL A 45 3.81 7.70 12.42
C VAL A 45 3.92 7.57 13.94
N VAL A 46 4.90 8.23 14.56
CA VAL A 46 5.09 8.30 16.02
C VAL A 46 4.06 9.21 16.72
N ASN A 47 3.42 10.16 16.03
CA ASN A 47 2.36 10.96 16.66
C ASN A 47 1.03 10.19 16.77
N ASP A 48 0.74 9.26 15.85
CA ASP A 48 -0.36 8.30 16.04
C ASP A 48 -0.01 7.23 17.10
N LEU A 49 1.28 6.99 17.36
CA LEU A 49 1.73 6.14 18.48
C LEU A 49 1.59 6.82 19.84
N GLU A 50 1.60 8.16 19.91
CA GLU A 50 1.31 8.90 21.14
C GLU A 50 -0.13 8.65 21.61
N TYR A 51 -1.09 8.55 20.67
CA TYR A 51 -2.47 8.12 20.95
C TYR A 51 -2.55 6.66 21.42
N LEU A 52 -1.78 5.76 20.80
CA LEU A 52 -1.74 4.35 21.18
C LEU A 52 -1.07 4.13 22.56
N LYS A 53 -0.06 4.93 22.91
CA LYS A 53 0.52 4.97 24.26
C LYS A 53 -0.51 5.37 25.33
N GLN A 54 -1.41 6.31 25.02
CA GLN A 54 -2.46 6.74 25.94
C GLN A 54 -3.51 5.64 26.20
N GLU A 55 -3.75 4.77 25.21
CA GLU A 55 -4.64 3.60 25.31
C GLU A 55 -3.95 2.35 25.88
N GLY A 56 -2.71 2.47 26.39
CA GLY A 56 -1.96 1.34 26.97
C GLY A 56 -1.49 0.30 25.95
N ILE A 57 -1.52 0.63 24.66
CA ILE A 57 -0.94 -0.18 23.60
C ILE A 57 0.50 0.27 23.43
N ASP A 58 1.41 -0.50 24.03
CA ASP A 58 2.84 -0.21 23.92
C ASP A 58 3.23 -0.14 22.44
N THR A 59 3.94 0.93 22.13
CA THR A 59 4.38 1.36 20.79
C THR A 59 4.88 0.21 19.92
N VAL A 60 4.71 0.34 18.59
CA VAL A 60 5.38 -0.42 17.51
C VAL A 60 6.29 -1.51 18.08
N PRO A 61 5.87 -2.79 18.02
CA PRO A 61 6.60 -3.90 18.62
C PRO A 61 8.11 -3.79 18.36
N ALA A 62 8.94 -4.09 19.36
CA ALA A 62 10.40 -3.94 19.24
C ALA A 62 11.01 -4.78 18.09
N ASP A 63 10.26 -5.76 17.58
CA ASP A 63 10.56 -6.62 16.44
C ASP A 63 10.02 -6.10 15.10
N VAL A 64 9.50 -4.86 15.03
CA VAL A 64 9.08 -4.28 13.76
C VAL A 64 10.26 -4.15 12.82
N TYR A 65 10.18 -4.95 11.75
CA TYR A 65 11.15 -4.94 10.68
C TYR A 65 10.97 -3.70 9.81
N LEU A 66 11.97 -2.83 9.79
CA LEU A 66 12.02 -1.69 8.89
C LEU A 66 12.68 -2.10 7.58
N GLN A 67 11.88 -2.30 6.54
CA GLN A 67 12.39 -2.62 5.21
C GLN A 67 13.10 -1.43 4.57
N SER A 68 14.00 -1.72 3.62
CA SER A 68 14.72 -0.71 2.86
C SER A 68 13.79 0.06 1.89
N PRO A 69 14.02 1.37 1.66
CA PRO A 69 13.37 2.10 0.58
C PRO A 69 13.63 1.47 -0.80
N ASP A 70 14.81 0.86 -0.99
CA ASP A 70 15.20 0.21 -2.24
C ASP A 70 14.33 -1.01 -2.56
N SER A 71 13.93 -1.79 -1.55
CA SER A 71 12.97 -2.88 -1.75
C SER A 71 11.61 -2.37 -2.24
N VAL A 72 11.11 -1.26 -1.67
CA VAL A 72 9.87 -0.62 -2.15
C VAL A 72 10.05 -0.10 -3.58
N ALA A 73 11.20 0.48 -3.91
CA ALA A 73 11.49 0.94 -5.27
C ALA A 73 11.52 -0.22 -6.27
N LYS A 74 12.12 -1.35 -5.91
CA LYS A 74 12.11 -2.57 -6.72
C LYS A 74 10.68 -3.09 -6.93
N ALA A 75 9.88 -3.12 -5.86
CA ALA A 75 8.47 -3.50 -5.93
C ALA A 75 7.65 -2.63 -6.91
N ILE A 76 7.88 -1.31 -6.90
CA ILE A 76 7.26 -0.38 -7.85
C ILE A 76 7.63 -0.74 -9.29
N ILE A 77 8.91 -1.00 -9.56
CA ILE A 77 9.39 -1.37 -10.89
C ILE A 77 8.75 -2.67 -11.36
N ASP A 78 8.70 -3.69 -10.50
CA ASP A 78 8.14 -5.00 -10.81
C ASP A 78 6.62 -4.91 -11.07
N ALA A 79 5.90 -4.13 -10.25
CA ALA A 79 4.47 -3.90 -10.43
C ALA A 79 4.15 -3.15 -11.73
N ILE A 80 4.93 -2.11 -12.08
CA ILE A 80 4.73 -1.35 -13.32
C ILE A 80 4.96 -2.23 -14.55
N LYS A 81 5.96 -3.12 -14.51
CA LYS A 81 6.30 -4.06 -15.59
C LYS A 81 5.27 -5.18 -15.78
N THR A 82 4.38 -5.39 -14.83
CA THR A 82 3.34 -6.42 -14.94
C THR A 82 2.29 -6.00 -15.98
N GLU A 83 2.05 -6.87 -16.97
CA GLU A 83 1.14 -6.61 -18.09
C GLU A 83 -0.32 -6.43 -17.62
N ASP A 84 -0.81 -7.29 -16.72
CA ASP A 84 -2.18 -7.26 -16.17
C ASP A 84 -2.33 -6.44 -14.87
N GLY A 85 -1.43 -5.47 -14.67
CA GLY A 85 -1.32 -4.67 -13.45
C GLY A 85 -2.34 -3.54 -13.28
N ASP A 86 -3.27 -3.31 -14.20
CA ASP A 86 -4.25 -2.23 -14.04
C ASP A 86 -5.21 -2.47 -12.86
N ALA A 87 -5.48 -1.41 -12.10
CA ALA A 87 -6.23 -1.38 -10.86
C ALA A 87 -5.74 -2.37 -9.79
N SER A 88 -4.49 -2.84 -9.92
CA SER A 88 -3.89 -3.79 -8.98
C SER A 88 -3.38 -3.10 -7.73
N VAL A 89 -3.32 -3.88 -6.65
CA VAL A 89 -2.79 -3.46 -5.35
C VAL A 89 -1.69 -4.45 -5.00
N TRP A 90 -0.49 -3.95 -4.69
CA TRP A 90 0.67 -4.78 -4.39
C TRP A 90 1.14 -4.53 -2.98
N VAL A 91 1.55 -5.59 -2.30
CA VAL A 91 2.11 -5.53 -0.96
C VAL A 91 3.61 -5.79 -1.04
N VAL A 92 4.40 -4.99 -0.32
CA VAL A 92 5.84 -5.20 -0.12
C VAL A 92 6.15 -5.13 1.37
N THR A 93 6.77 -6.18 1.87
CA THR A 93 7.04 -6.35 3.30
C THR A 93 8.35 -7.08 3.51
N ARG A 94 9.07 -6.71 4.56
CA ARG A 94 10.29 -7.41 5.03
C ARG A 94 11.40 -7.58 3.99
N ASP A 95 11.52 -6.65 3.06
CA ASP A 95 12.46 -6.75 1.92
C ASP A 95 12.22 -7.98 1.01
N GLU A 96 11.06 -8.62 1.11
CA GLU A 96 10.66 -9.75 0.27
C GLU A 96 10.08 -9.28 -1.09
N PRO A 97 10.05 -10.15 -2.11
CA PRO A 97 9.41 -9.84 -3.38
C PRO A 97 7.95 -9.41 -3.20
N ALA A 98 7.57 -8.33 -3.89
CA ALA A 98 6.21 -7.85 -3.83
C ALA A 98 5.22 -8.83 -4.48
N PHE A 99 4.02 -8.88 -3.92
CA PHE A 99 2.95 -9.74 -4.41
C PHE A 99 1.63 -8.98 -4.56
N PRO A 100 0.78 -9.36 -5.52
CA PRO A 100 -0.54 -8.74 -5.66
C PRO A 100 -1.45 -9.16 -4.50
N PHE A 101 -2.17 -8.20 -3.94
CA PHE A 101 -3.21 -8.46 -2.95
C PHE A 101 -4.46 -9.02 -3.64
N ALA A 102 -4.86 -10.24 -3.24
CA ALA A 102 -5.68 -11.17 -4.01
C ALA A 102 -7.18 -10.82 -4.17
N GLU A 103 -7.58 -9.57 -4.01
CA GLU A 103 -8.96 -9.13 -4.23
C GLU A 103 -9.03 -8.21 -5.46
N LYS A 104 -9.16 -8.81 -6.64
CA LYS A 104 -9.57 -8.11 -7.85
C LYS A 104 -10.95 -8.63 -8.21
N VAL A 105 -11.99 -7.95 -7.73
CA VAL A 105 -13.34 -8.17 -8.25
C VAL A 105 -13.34 -7.60 -9.66
N ASP A 106 -13.68 -8.41 -10.66
CA ASP A 106 -13.87 -7.89 -12.02
C ASP A 106 -15.11 -7.00 -12.03
N LEU A 107 -14.90 -5.69 -11.92
CA LEU A 107 -16.00 -4.74 -11.86
C LEU A 107 -16.89 -4.82 -13.11
N LYS A 108 -16.33 -5.17 -14.27
CA LYS A 108 -17.11 -5.33 -15.50
C LYS A 108 -18.11 -6.49 -15.43
N SER A 109 -17.93 -7.43 -14.51
CA SER A 109 -18.83 -8.57 -14.32
C SER A 109 -20.02 -8.28 -13.41
N LEU A 110 -20.04 -7.12 -12.75
CA LEU A 110 -21.08 -6.75 -11.78
C LEU A 110 -22.31 -6.08 -12.40
N TRP A 111 -22.30 -5.80 -13.71
CA TRP A 111 -23.38 -5.19 -14.49
C TRP A 111 -23.33 -5.69 -15.94
#